data_AF-A0A173XFD0-F1
#
_entry.id   AF-A0A173XFD0-F1
#
_cell.length_a   1.000
_cell.length_b   1.000
_cell.length_c   1.000
_cell.angle_alpha   90.00
_cell.angle_beta   90.00
_cell.angle_gamma   90.00
#
_symmetry.space_group_name_H-M   'P 1'
#
loop_
_entity.id
_entity.type
_entity.pdbx_description
1 polymer ?
#
loop_
_entity_poly.entity_id
_entity_poly.type
_entity_poly.pdbx_seq_one_letter_code
_entity_poly.pdbx_strand_id
1 'polypeptide(L)'
;MNIKAIRSDDIYRKMMTASKEEKENIYRYELMKPFEFKWQCIGIPLKSETDGGYACGYALIQHYLEKTGKSIYEATITPTADILKETESFWK
;
A
#
# COMPACT_ATOMS: atom_id res chain seq x y z
N MET A 1 11.71 5.19 -29.42
CA MET A 1 11.27 4.93 -28.03
C MET A 1 11.07 6.26 -27.34
N ASN A 2 9.90 6.52 -26.77
CA ASN A 2 9.61 7.76 -26.04
C ASN A 2 9.81 7.49 -24.53
N ILE A 3 10.91 7.97 -23.95
CA ILE A 3 11.23 7.80 -22.53
C ILE A 3 10.93 9.12 -21.82
N LYS A 4 10.03 9.09 -20.84
CA LYS A 4 9.74 10.22 -19.97
C LYS A 4 10.29 9.95 -18.58
N ALA A 5 11.30 10.71 -18.17
CA ALA A 5 11.85 10.63 -16.83
C ALA A 5 10.94 11.36 -15.83
N ILE A 6 10.83 10.81 -14.61
CA ILE A 6 10.13 11.43 -13.48
C ILE A 6 11.20 11.80 -12.44
N ARG A 7 11.28 13.09 -12.08
CA ARG A 7 12.17 13.59 -11.03
C ARG A 7 11.55 13.35 -9.66
N SER A 8 11.61 12.10 -9.20
CA SER A 8 11.08 11.73 -7.90
C SER A 8 11.73 12.51 -6.76
N ASP A 9 13.01 12.88 -6.89
CA ASP A 9 13.73 13.67 -5.90
C ASP A 9 13.10 15.05 -5.65
N ASP A 10 12.70 15.76 -6.71
CA ASP A 10 12.05 17.06 -6.60
C ASP A 10 10.66 16.94 -5.94
N ILE A 11 9.92 15.89 -6.31
CA ILE A 11 8.60 15.59 -5.73
C ILE A 11 8.72 15.26 -4.24
N TYR A 12 9.71 14.44 -3.86
CA TYR A 12 9.97 14.14 -2.45
C TYR A 12 10.39 15.39 -1.67
N ARG A 13 11.22 16.27 -2.22
CA ARG A 13 11.57 17.55 -1.57
C ARG A 13 10.33 18.40 -1.31
N LYS A 14 9.42 18.50 -2.28
CA LYS A 14 8.15 19.21 -2.12
C LYS A 14 7.27 18.59 -1.03
N MET A 15 7.20 17.26 -0.96
CA MET A 15 6.46 16.56 0.09
C MET A 15 7.04 16.81 1.49
N MET A 16 8.35 16.98 1.65
CA MET A 16 8.95 17.18 2.97
C MET A 16 8.40 18.43 3.68
N THR A 17 8.11 19.50 2.92
CA THR A 17 7.65 20.80 3.45
C THR A 17 6.13 20.98 3.44
N ALA A 18 5.38 20.07 2.81
CA ALA A 18 3.92 20.18 2.68
C ALA A 18 3.17 19.78 3.96
N SER A 19 1.89 20.13 4.08
CA SER A 19 1.00 19.57 5.11
C SER A 19 0.66 18.10 4.83
N LYS A 20 0.08 17.38 5.81
CA LYS A 20 -0.24 15.95 5.64
C LYS A 20 -1.16 15.67 4.43
N GLU A 21 -2.22 16.45 4.29
CA GLU A 21 -3.17 16.31 3.18
C GLU A 21 -2.52 16.62 1.82
N GLU A 22 -1.73 17.70 1.76
CA GLU A 22 -0.98 18.05 0.56
C GLU A 22 0.05 16.98 0.19
N LYS A 23 0.75 16.38 1.17
CA LYS A 23 1.69 15.28 0.94
C LYS A 23 1.02 14.11 0.23
N GLU A 24 -0.15 13.68 0.69
CA GLU A 24 -0.88 12.57 0.10
C GLU A 24 -1.30 12.88 -1.35
N ASN A 25 -1.77 14.10 -1.61
CA ASN A 25 -2.15 14.53 -2.95
C ASN A 25 -0.95 14.65 -3.89
N ILE A 26 0.19 15.17 -3.42
CA ILE A 26 1.44 15.23 -4.20
C ILE A 26 1.90 13.81 -4.55
N TYR A 27 1.94 12.89 -3.59
CA TYR A 27 2.29 11.49 -3.86
C TYR A 27 1.36 10.86 -4.90
N ARG A 28 0.05 11.01 -4.71
CA ARG A 28 -0.98 10.40 -5.55
C ARG A 28 -0.98 10.95 -6.98
N TYR A 29 -0.97 12.27 -7.13
CA TYR A 29 -1.23 12.90 -8.43
C TYR A 29 0.03 13.38 -9.16
N GLU A 30 1.13 13.66 -8.46
CA GLU A 30 2.38 14.08 -9.09
C GLU A 30 3.34 12.91 -9.30
N LEU A 31 3.45 12.00 -8.32
CA LEU A 31 4.36 10.86 -8.42
C LEU A 31 3.70 9.61 -9.02
N MET A 32 2.51 9.24 -8.54
CA MET A 32 1.89 7.96 -8.90
C MET A 32 1.02 8.00 -10.16
N LYS A 33 0.47 9.17 -10.53
CA LYS A 33 -0.44 9.32 -11.69
C LYS A 33 0.13 8.78 -13.02
N PRO A 34 1.42 8.95 -13.35
CA PRO A 34 1.99 8.36 -14.57
C PRO A 34 1.91 6.83 -14.63
N PHE A 35 1.75 6.17 -13.47
CA PHE A 35 1.66 4.72 -13.34
C PHE A 35 0.23 4.23 -13.16
N GLU A 36 -0.79 5.09 -13.28
CA GLU A 36 -2.20 4.75 -13.06
C GLU A 36 -2.63 3.51 -13.82
N PHE A 37 -2.25 3.40 -15.10
CA PHE A 37 -2.56 2.22 -15.92
C PHE A 37 -1.99 0.93 -15.31
N LYS A 38 -0.76 0.97 -14.79
CA LYS A 38 -0.14 -0.18 -14.10
C LYS A 38 -0.94 -0.55 -12.85
N TRP A 39 -1.34 0.43 -12.05
CA TRP A 39 -2.13 0.22 -10.84
C TRP A 39 -3.52 -0.35 -11.16
N GLN A 40 -4.16 0.13 -12.23
CA GLN A 40 -5.44 -0.39 -12.72
C GLN A 40 -5.35 -1.85 -13.17
N CYS A 41 -4.24 -2.25 -13.82
CA CYS A 41 -4.03 -3.65 -14.22
C CYS A 41 -4.00 -4.62 -13.03
N ILE A 42 -3.67 -4.13 -11.82
CA ILE A 42 -3.64 -4.92 -10.58
C ILE A 42 -4.79 -4.56 -9.62
N GLY A 43 -5.79 -3.81 -10.09
CA GLY A 43 -6.99 -3.48 -9.30
C GLY A 43 -6.74 -2.50 -8.15
N ILE A 44 -5.65 -1.73 -8.16
CA ILE A 44 -5.33 -0.76 -7.10
C ILE A 44 -5.75 0.64 -7.57
N PRO A 45 -6.68 1.32 -6.89
CA PRO A 45 -7.05 2.69 -7.22
C PRO A 45 -5.97 3.68 -6.76
N LEU A 46 -5.79 4.78 -7.49
CA LEU A 46 -4.88 5.85 -7.03
C LEU A 46 -5.36 6.42 -5.69
N LYS A 47 -6.67 6.64 -5.54
CA LYS A 47 -7.30 7.09 -4.29
C LYS A 47 -8.08 5.96 -3.66
N SER A 48 -7.79 5.67 -2.40
CA SER A 48 -8.57 4.72 -1.61
C SER A 48 -9.96 5.27 -1.36
N GLU A 49 -10.97 4.39 -1.36
CA GLU A 49 -12.32 4.73 -0.92
C GLU A 49 -12.42 4.87 0.60
N THR A 50 -11.53 4.18 1.33
CA THR A 50 -11.48 4.16 2.78
C THR A 50 -10.11 4.59 3.29
N ASP A 51 -10.10 5.43 4.32
CA ASP A 51 -8.87 5.83 4.99
C ASP A 51 -8.34 4.68 5.87
N GLY A 52 -7.02 4.50 5.90
CA GLY A 52 -6.36 3.55 6.81
C GLY A 52 -6.40 2.07 6.41
N GLY A 53 -6.96 1.71 5.25
CA GLY A 53 -7.04 0.30 4.81
C GLY A 53 -5.70 -0.44 4.80
N TYR A 54 -4.62 0.22 4.35
CA TYR A 54 -3.28 -0.37 4.36
C TYR A 54 -2.73 -0.59 5.79
N ALA A 55 -3.03 0.31 6.72
CA ALA A 55 -2.66 0.16 8.13
C ALA A 55 -3.42 -1.01 8.79
N CYS A 56 -4.71 -1.15 8.48
CA CYS A 56 -5.51 -2.30 8.89
C CYS A 56 -4.92 -3.62 8.36
N GLY A 57 -4.50 -3.66 7.09
CA GLY A 57 -3.81 -4.81 6.50
C GLY A 57 -2.51 -5.19 7.22
N TYR A 58 -1.69 -4.21 7.60
CA TYR A 58 -0.48 -4.48 8.40
C TYR A 58 -0.81 -5.08 9.77
N ALA A 59 -1.79 -4.52 10.47
CA ALA A 59 -2.22 -5.03 11.76
C ALA A 59 -2.76 -6.47 11.66
N LEU A 60 -3.53 -6.76 10.61
CA LEU A 60 -4.01 -8.11 10.30
C LEU A 60 -2.85 -9.11 10.12
N ILE A 61 -1.83 -8.74 9.35
CA ILE A 61 -0.66 -9.59 9.12
C ILE A 61 0.18 -9.75 10.40
N GLN A 62 0.33 -8.70 11.21
CA GLN A 62 0.99 -8.82 12.51
C GLN A 62 0.27 -9.83 13.41
N HIS A 63 -1.06 -9.72 13.52
CA HIS A 63 -1.89 -10.68 14.25
C HIS A 63 -1.73 -12.11 13.72
N TYR A 64 -1.69 -12.29 12.40
CA TYR A 64 -1.43 -13.60 11.78
C TYR A 64 -0.07 -14.19 12.19
N LEU A 65 0.99 -13.40 12.13
CA LEU A 65 2.35 -13.83 12.46
C LEU A 65 2.47 -14.20 13.94
N GLU A 66 1.90 -13.38 14.83
CA GLU A 66 1.88 -13.64 16.27
C GLU A 66 1.09 -14.92 16.60
N LYS A 67 -0.09 -15.10 15.98
CA LYS A 67 -0.93 -16.28 16.21
C LYS A 67 -0.30 -17.57 15.69
N THR A 68 0.33 -17.54 14.53
CA THR A 68 0.81 -18.75 13.84
C THR A 68 2.28 -19.07 14.11
N GLY A 69 3.07 -18.11 14.58
CA GLY A 69 4.52 -18.24 14.74
C GLY A 69 5.29 -18.32 13.42
N LYS A 70 4.62 -18.15 12.27
CA LYS A 70 5.26 -18.18 10.96
C LYS A 70 6.14 -16.97 10.74
N SER A 71 7.18 -17.15 9.94
CA SER A 71 8.01 -16.05 9.46
C SER A 71 7.27 -15.22 8.40
N ILE A 72 7.71 -13.97 8.21
CA ILE A 72 7.20 -13.12 7.14
C ILE A 72 7.44 -13.73 5.74
N TYR A 73 8.51 -14.52 5.58
CA TYR A 73 8.80 -15.22 4.34
C TYR A 73 7.70 -16.24 4.00
N GLU A 74 7.33 -17.06 4.98
CA GLU A 74 6.24 -18.03 4.82
C GLU A 74 4.90 -17.34 4.57
N ALA A 75 4.63 -16.24 5.28
CA ALA A 75 3.41 -15.46 5.06
C ALA A 75 3.33 -14.86 3.65
N THR A 76 4.46 -14.47 3.06
CA THR A 76 4.53 -13.88 1.71
C THR A 76 4.08 -14.85 0.62
N ILE A 77 4.33 -16.14 0.80
CA ILE A 77 3.96 -17.19 -0.17
C ILE A 77 2.64 -17.90 0.21
N THR A 78 2.05 -17.58 1.36
CA THR A 78 0.81 -18.20 1.82
C THR A 78 -0.39 -17.60 1.06
N PRO A 79 -1.33 -18.41 0.55
CA PRO A 79 -2.55 -17.89 -0.08
C PRO A 79 -3.34 -16.98 0.85
N THR A 80 -3.86 -15.87 0.33
CA THR A 80 -4.64 -14.90 1.10
C THR A 80 -5.81 -15.53 1.83
N ALA A 81 -6.49 -16.51 1.22
CA ALA A 81 -7.60 -17.23 1.85
C ALA A 81 -7.20 -17.95 3.15
N ASP A 82 -6.01 -18.53 3.19
CA ASP A 82 -5.50 -19.23 4.37
C ASP A 82 -5.13 -18.24 5.48
N ILE A 83 -4.56 -17.08 5.13
CA ILE A 83 -4.29 -15.99 6.07
C ILE A 83 -5.61 -15.48 6.68
N LEU A 84 -6.63 -15.26 5.85
CA LEU A 84 -7.93 -14.75 6.31
C LEU A 84 -8.63 -15.72 7.26
N LYS A 85 -8.58 -17.03 6.96
CA LYS A 85 -9.12 -18.08 7.83
C LYS A 85 -8.45 -18.08 9.22
N GLU A 86 -7.14 -17.87 9.26
CA GLU A 86 -6.41 -17.79 10.53
C GLU A 86 -6.63 -16.47 11.27
N THR A 87 -7.12 -15.43 10.60
CA THR A 87 -7.31 -14.10 11.19
C THR A 87 -8.78 -13.74 11.45
N GLU A 88 -9.71 -14.70 11.43
CA GLU A 88 -11.12 -14.45 11.78
C GLU A 88 -11.29 -13.82 13.17
N SER A 89 -10.38 -14.10 14.11
CA SER A 89 -10.40 -13.52 15.46
C SER A 89 -9.98 -12.05 15.51
N PHE A 90 -9.34 -11.52 14.46
CA PHE A 90 -8.93 -10.11 14.40
C PHE A 90 -10.12 -9.15 14.31
N TRP A 91 -11.24 -9.64 13.77
CA TRP A 91 -12.45 -8.84 13.53
C TRP A 91 -13.47 -8.90 14.68
N LYS A 92 -13.15 -9.62 15.75
CA LYS A 92 -14.00 -9.77 16.94
C LYS A 92 -13.56 -8.80 18.02
#